data_AF-A0AAW9PIB1-F1
#
_entry.id   AF-A0AAW9PIB1-F1
#
_cell.length_a   1.000
_cell.length_b   1.000
_cell.length_c   1.000
_cell.angle_alpha   90.00
_cell.angle_beta   90.00
_cell.angle_gamma   90.00
#
_symmetry.space_group_name_H-M   'P 1'
#
loop_
_entity.id
_entity.type
_entity.pdbx_description
1 polymer ?
#
loop_
_entity_poly.entity_id
_entity_poly.type
_entity_poly.pdbx_seq_one_letter_code
_entity_poly.pdbx_strand_id
1 'polypeptide(L)'
;MRLFRSALLMLALLFPLSGICCNYNFIGSPYTVDYGNIIVQRDVPVGQAISNEIYGSLAHAYSCVTTGNEGSSSGMKSGVLPYVATYGARRVYKTNVPGVGISFGFYMNSKAGVSTYSGTDYIDRGNASLSSWSSNPGELVSHDYQPVIQFWKIGNITSGSVTGQLASFVAFTMQYLGGEQAPEIPVNAGAGSITQVACAVKTSNILFELGDVLVSEFGSAVGTTPANAQKTQNLILDCDAGANINVMLTGPQNPDVSDNTVLALTGQGSAGVARGVGVQLVYNNTPLTLGNNLVLKRTTGGQEMFPLTARYYQTNTTVTTGIANASATLSLTYQ
;
A
#
# COMPACT_ATOMS: atom_id res chain seq x y z
N MET A 1 32.36 -65.11 24.92
CA MET A 1 32.17 -64.05 23.90
C MET A 1 30.73 -63.59 23.67
N ARG A 2 29.68 -64.44 23.84
CA ARG A 2 28.28 -63.99 23.66
C ARG A 2 27.76 -63.09 24.79
N LEU A 3 28.17 -63.34 26.05
CA LEU A 3 27.78 -62.53 27.23
C LEU A 3 28.30 -61.07 27.19
N PHE A 4 29.48 -60.84 26.62
CA PHE A 4 30.06 -59.49 26.49
C PHE A 4 29.35 -58.62 25.44
N ARG A 5 28.79 -59.22 24.37
CA ARG A 5 28.01 -58.50 23.35
C ARG A 5 26.64 -58.07 23.86
N SER A 6 25.99 -58.89 24.70
CA SER A 6 24.71 -58.55 25.31
C SER A 6 24.84 -57.47 26.39
N ALA A 7 25.96 -57.44 27.12
CA ALA A 7 26.25 -56.38 28.09
C ALA A 7 26.50 -55.01 27.44
N LEU A 8 27.17 -54.97 26.28
CA LEU A 8 27.37 -53.70 25.53
C LEU A 8 26.06 -53.15 24.95
N LEU A 9 25.14 -54.01 24.49
CA LEU A 9 23.83 -53.57 24.00
C LEU A 9 22.91 -53.07 25.13
N MET A 10 22.97 -53.66 26.32
CA MET A 10 22.22 -53.16 27.48
C MET A 10 22.80 -51.88 28.08
N LEU A 11 24.12 -51.66 27.99
CA LEU A 11 24.74 -50.41 28.44
C LEU A 11 24.33 -49.22 27.55
N ALA A 12 24.13 -49.44 26.25
CA ALA A 12 23.61 -48.42 25.33
C ALA A 12 22.12 -48.07 25.53
N LEU A 13 21.35 -48.93 26.22
CA LEU A 13 19.96 -48.68 26.61
C LEU A 13 19.81 -47.96 27.97
N LEU A 14 20.90 -47.89 28.76
CA LEU A 14 20.92 -47.29 30.10
C LEU A 14 21.50 -45.88 30.15
N PHE A 15 22.24 -45.47 29.11
CA PHE A 15 22.57 -44.07 28.92
C PHE A 15 21.47 -43.47 28.03
N PRO A 16 20.57 -42.63 28.55
CA PRO A 16 19.84 -41.74 27.65
C PRO A 16 20.93 -41.01 26.86
N LEU A 17 20.93 -41.18 25.54
CA LEU A 17 21.63 -40.26 24.65
C LEU A 17 20.97 -38.92 24.93
N SER A 18 21.51 -38.18 25.90
CA SER A 18 21.13 -36.80 26.15
C SER A 18 21.53 -36.08 24.88
N GLY A 19 20.56 -35.88 23.99
CA GLY A 19 20.75 -35.11 22.78
C GLY A 19 21.41 -33.80 23.15
N ILE A 20 22.46 -33.47 22.42
CA ILE A 20 23.03 -32.14 22.49
C ILE A 20 21.93 -31.21 21.99
N CYS A 21 21.39 -30.37 22.86
CA CYS A 21 20.20 -29.59 22.56
C CYS A 21 20.03 -28.41 23.53
N CYS A 22 19.25 -27.42 23.12
CA CYS A 22 18.75 -26.37 24.00
C CYS A 22 17.42 -26.82 24.60
N ASN A 23 17.38 -27.03 25.91
CA ASN A 23 16.17 -27.43 26.60
C ASN A 23 15.35 -26.18 26.96
N TYR A 24 14.24 -25.94 26.26
CA TYR A 24 13.36 -24.80 26.49
C TYR A 24 12.66 -24.89 27.84
N ASN A 25 13.04 -23.99 28.75
CA ASN A 25 12.48 -23.87 30.08
C ASN A 25 11.45 -22.73 30.19
N PHE A 26 11.40 -21.85 29.20
CA PHE A 26 10.41 -20.78 29.10
C PHE A 26 9.92 -20.61 27.66
N ILE A 27 8.60 -20.44 27.54
CA ILE A 27 7.90 -20.11 26.31
C ILE A 27 6.92 -19.00 26.64
N GLY A 28 7.02 -17.90 25.91
CA GLY A 28 6.25 -16.69 26.11
C GLY A 28 4.78 -16.84 25.71
N SER A 29 4.00 -15.82 26.05
CA SER A 29 2.59 -15.73 25.67
C SER A 29 2.43 -15.28 24.22
N PRO A 30 1.30 -15.60 23.56
CA PRO A 30 0.98 -15.10 22.22
C PRO A 30 1.05 -13.56 22.13
N TYR A 31 1.51 -13.06 20.99
CA TYR A 31 1.54 -11.63 20.68
C TYR A 31 0.22 -11.20 20.06
N THR A 32 -0.13 -9.94 20.27
CA THR A 32 -1.20 -9.24 19.55
C THR A 32 -0.63 -7.92 19.01
N VAL A 33 -0.89 -7.63 17.74
CA VAL A 33 -0.41 -6.40 17.08
C VAL A 33 -1.60 -5.55 16.68
N ASP A 34 -1.87 -4.51 17.47
CA ASP A 34 -2.84 -3.47 17.12
C ASP A 34 -2.25 -2.61 15.99
N TYR A 35 -3.03 -2.41 14.93
CA TYR A 35 -2.58 -1.71 13.72
C TYR A 35 -3.38 -0.45 13.41
N GLY A 36 -4.38 -0.12 14.24
CA GLY A 36 -5.14 1.12 14.14
C GLY A 36 -5.96 1.23 12.85
N ASN A 37 -6.38 2.45 12.51
CA ASN A 37 -7.17 2.71 11.31
C ASN A 37 -6.27 3.13 10.14
N ILE A 38 -6.30 2.36 9.06
CA ILE A 38 -5.55 2.59 7.83
C ILE A 38 -6.55 3.02 6.74
N ILE A 39 -6.40 4.25 6.26
CA ILE A 39 -7.21 4.79 5.15
C ILE A 39 -6.41 4.65 3.85
N VAL A 40 -7.00 3.99 2.86
CA VAL A 40 -6.37 3.71 1.57
C VAL A 40 -7.15 4.39 0.45
N GLN A 41 -6.48 5.20 -0.37
CA GLN A 41 -7.12 5.77 -1.55
C GLN A 41 -7.37 4.67 -2.59
N ARG A 42 -8.54 4.71 -3.25
CA ARG A 42 -8.94 3.66 -4.20
C ARG A 42 -7.94 3.43 -5.32
N ASP A 43 -7.27 4.48 -5.79
CA ASP A 43 -6.40 4.42 -6.96
C ASP A 43 -4.90 4.37 -6.59
N VAL A 44 -4.56 4.09 -5.32
CA VAL A 44 -3.20 3.65 -4.93
C VAL A 44 -2.82 2.44 -5.80
N PRO A 45 -1.62 2.39 -6.40
CA PRO A 45 -1.20 1.26 -7.22
C PRO A 45 -1.08 -0.06 -6.44
N VAL A 46 -1.36 -1.19 -7.11
CA VAL A 46 -1.04 -2.53 -6.57
C VAL A 46 0.49 -2.66 -6.42
N GLY A 47 0.92 -3.26 -5.31
CA GLY A 47 2.33 -3.41 -4.94
C GLY A 47 2.89 -2.28 -4.08
N GLN A 48 2.07 -1.28 -3.73
CA GLN A 48 2.46 -0.22 -2.80
C GLN A 48 2.14 -0.61 -1.35
N ALA A 49 3.02 -0.19 -0.43
CA ALA A 49 2.72 -0.25 0.99
C ALA A 49 1.58 0.74 1.32
N ILE A 50 0.60 0.29 2.08
CA ILE A 50 -0.56 1.09 2.52
C ILE A 50 -0.47 1.48 4.00
N SER A 51 0.58 1.04 4.70
CA SER A 51 0.92 1.47 6.04
C SER A 51 2.44 1.68 6.16
N ASN A 52 2.85 2.44 7.19
CA ASN A 52 4.20 2.32 7.72
C ASN A 52 4.40 0.95 8.38
N GLU A 53 5.63 0.66 8.80
CA GLU A 53 5.88 -0.47 9.68
C GLU A 53 5.20 -0.25 11.03
N ILE A 54 4.55 -1.30 11.52
CA ILE A 54 3.80 -1.31 12.77
C ILE A 54 4.49 -2.31 13.68
N TYR A 55 4.89 -1.83 14.86
CA TYR A 55 5.67 -2.58 15.83
C TYR A 55 4.73 -3.05 16.95
N GLY A 56 4.75 -4.35 17.23
CA GLY A 56 4.11 -4.92 18.42
C GLY A 56 4.89 -4.57 19.69
N SER A 57 4.55 -5.24 20.80
CA SER A 57 5.30 -5.11 22.04
C SER A 57 6.55 -5.98 22.02
N LEU A 58 7.68 -5.46 22.53
CA LEU A 58 8.85 -6.28 22.85
C LEU A 58 8.54 -7.11 24.08
N ALA A 59 8.68 -8.43 23.97
CA ALA A 59 8.45 -9.35 25.08
C ALA A 59 9.42 -10.54 25.04
N HIS A 60 9.62 -11.15 26.20
CA HIS A 60 10.40 -12.36 26.33
C HIS A 60 9.68 -13.53 25.66
N ALA A 61 10.28 -14.10 24.61
CA ALA A 61 9.67 -15.13 23.80
C ALA A 61 10.14 -16.53 24.22
N TYR A 62 11.44 -16.75 24.30
CA TYR A 62 11.98 -18.08 24.59
C TYR A 62 13.19 -17.98 25.52
N SER A 63 13.32 -18.95 26.43
CA SER A 63 14.59 -19.26 27.06
C SER A 63 14.83 -20.76 27.06
N CYS A 64 16.10 -21.14 26.93
CA CYS A 64 16.55 -22.51 27.04
C CYS A 64 17.94 -22.59 27.66
N VAL A 65 18.25 -23.74 28.25
CA VAL A 65 19.59 -24.06 28.76
C VAL A 65 20.20 -25.13 27.86
N THR A 66 21.40 -24.88 27.39
CA THR A 66 22.13 -25.78 26.48
C THR A 66 22.74 -26.96 27.21
N THR A 67 22.60 -28.16 26.64
CA THR A 67 23.19 -29.39 27.17
C THR A 67 24.54 -29.73 26.51
N GLY A 68 24.91 -29.04 25.42
CA GLY A 68 26.23 -29.11 24.81
C GLY A 68 26.46 -28.07 23.71
N ASN A 69 27.56 -28.24 22.97
CA ASN A 69 28.14 -27.24 22.05
C ASN A 69 27.46 -27.18 20.67
N GLU A 70 26.13 -27.06 20.63
CA GLU A 70 25.38 -26.91 19.37
C GLU A 70 24.46 -25.70 19.34
N GLY A 71 24.14 -25.10 20.48
CA GLY A 71 23.31 -23.90 20.54
C GLY A 71 21.85 -24.08 20.06
N SER A 72 21.25 -23.06 19.45
CA SER A 72 19.82 -23.08 19.06
C SER A 72 19.53 -22.20 17.84
N SER A 73 18.37 -22.40 17.20
CA SER A 73 17.84 -21.49 16.17
C SER A 73 16.50 -20.93 16.57
N SER A 74 16.25 -19.66 16.25
CA SER A 74 14.99 -19.01 16.62
C SER A 74 14.68 -17.82 15.70
N GLY A 75 13.40 -17.52 15.53
CA GLY A 75 12.95 -16.43 14.68
C GLY A 75 11.46 -16.48 14.40
N MET A 76 11.05 -16.01 13.22
CA MET A 76 9.65 -15.91 12.83
C MET A 76 9.36 -16.72 11.57
N LYS A 77 8.17 -17.33 11.51
CA LYS A 77 7.63 -17.90 10.27
C LYS A 77 6.25 -17.38 9.93
N SER A 78 6.01 -17.22 8.64
CA SER A 78 4.69 -17.09 8.03
C SER A 78 4.24 -18.48 7.57
N GLY A 79 3.76 -19.29 8.52
CA GLY A 79 3.23 -20.63 8.26
C GLY A 79 1.71 -20.68 8.07
N VAL A 80 1.03 -19.55 8.24
CA VAL A 80 -0.44 -19.48 8.37
C VAL A 80 -1.09 -18.83 7.15
N LEU A 81 -0.46 -17.81 6.57
CA LEU A 81 -1.01 -17.05 5.46
C LEU A 81 -0.38 -17.46 4.13
N PRO A 82 -1.15 -17.54 3.03
CA PRO A 82 -0.62 -17.92 1.73
C PRO A 82 0.19 -16.77 1.11
N TYR A 83 1.34 -17.10 0.54
CA TYR A 83 2.18 -16.16 -0.20
C TYR A 83 1.46 -15.62 -1.45
N VAL A 84 1.65 -14.33 -1.74
CA VAL A 84 1.08 -13.65 -2.92
C VAL A 84 2.19 -13.22 -3.87
N ALA A 85 3.06 -12.33 -3.41
CA ALA A 85 4.11 -11.69 -4.21
C ALA A 85 5.21 -11.13 -3.32
N THR A 86 6.35 -10.80 -3.91
CA THR A 86 7.39 -10.00 -3.26
C THR A 86 7.39 -8.61 -3.89
N TYR A 87 7.26 -7.57 -3.07
CA TYR A 87 7.37 -6.17 -3.49
C TYR A 87 8.60 -5.56 -2.83
N GLY A 88 9.55 -5.07 -3.64
CA GLY A 88 10.87 -4.68 -3.14
C GLY A 88 11.56 -5.85 -2.42
N ALA A 89 11.99 -5.63 -1.18
CA ALA A 89 12.59 -6.66 -0.33
C ALA A 89 11.59 -7.31 0.65
N ARG A 90 10.28 -7.11 0.45
CA ARG A 90 9.25 -7.62 1.37
C ARG A 90 8.41 -8.69 0.72
N ARG A 91 8.37 -9.85 1.37
CA ARG A 91 7.49 -10.95 1.00
C ARG A 91 6.10 -10.69 1.57
N VAL A 92 5.10 -10.71 0.70
CA VAL A 92 3.72 -10.34 1.05
C VAL A 92 2.81 -11.56 0.98
N TYR A 93 2.00 -11.70 2.03
CA TYR A 93 1.05 -12.78 2.25
C TYR A 93 -0.38 -12.25 2.21
N LYS A 94 -1.33 -13.08 1.78
CA LYS A 94 -2.74 -12.69 1.66
C LYS A 94 -3.39 -12.64 3.04
N THR A 95 -4.11 -11.56 3.33
CA THR A 95 -4.94 -11.46 4.55
C THR A 95 -6.37 -11.95 4.29
N ASN A 96 -7.21 -11.96 5.33
CA ASN A 96 -8.65 -12.17 5.19
C ASN A 96 -9.39 -10.97 4.58
N VAL A 97 -8.75 -9.80 4.48
CA VAL A 97 -9.34 -8.60 3.86
C VAL A 97 -9.01 -8.63 2.35
N PRO A 98 -10.03 -8.70 1.46
CA PRO A 98 -9.81 -8.73 0.02
C PRO A 98 -8.98 -7.52 -0.44
N GLY A 99 -8.00 -7.76 -1.33
CA GLY A 99 -7.11 -6.72 -1.85
C GLY A 99 -6.00 -6.26 -0.91
N VAL A 100 -5.92 -6.79 0.31
CA VAL A 100 -4.89 -6.46 1.30
C VAL A 100 -3.94 -7.64 1.53
N GLY A 101 -2.65 -7.37 1.41
CA GLY A 101 -1.57 -8.24 1.82
C GLY A 101 -0.84 -7.71 3.05
N ILE A 102 -0.02 -8.56 3.67
CA ILE A 102 0.79 -8.24 4.84
C ILE A 102 2.21 -8.81 4.68
N SER A 103 3.23 -8.06 5.10
CA SER A 103 4.60 -8.55 5.23
C SER A 103 5.04 -8.58 6.69
N PHE A 104 6.01 -9.43 7.00
CA PHE A 104 6.45 -9.69 8.36
C PHE A 104 7.93 -9.42 8.57
N GLY A 105 8.25 -8.95 9.76
CA GLY A 105 9.58 -8.92 10.33
C GLY A 105 9.51 -8.97 11.85
N PHE A 106 10.66 -8.88 12.47
CA PHE A 106 10.75 -8.82 13.92
C PHE A 106 12.06 -8.17 14.32
N TYR A 107 12.00 -7.35 15.35
CA TYR A 107 13.19 -6.99 16.12
C TYR A 107 13.47 -8.12 17.10
N MET A 108 14.74 -8.50 17.20
CA MET A 108 15.24 -9.47 18.16
C MET A 108 16.26 -8.82 19.07
N ASN A 109 16.19 -9.16 20.35
CA ASN A 109 17.24 -8.95 21.32
C ASN A 109 17.54 -10.31 21.97
N SER A 110 18.63 -10.93 21.55
CA SER A 110 18.97 -12.30 21.92
C SER A 110 20.28 -12.35 22.66
N LYS A 111 20.33 -13.20 23.69
CA LYS A 111 21.53 -13.46 24.49
C LYS A 111 21.82 -14.95 24.50
N ALA A 112 23.08 -15.31 24.27
CA ALA A 112 23.60 -16.67 24.37
C ALA A 112 24.87 -16.63 25.24
N GLY A 113 24.76 -17.10 26.48
CA GLY A 113 25.84 -16.95 27.46
C GLY A 113 26.15 -15.49 27.74
N VAL A 114 27.39 -15.06 27.49
CA VAL A 114 27.82 -13.66 27.65
C VAL A 114 27.61 -12.79 26.40
N SER A 115 27.30 -13.41 25.26
CA SER A 115 27.11 -12.71 23.99
C SER A 115 25.69 -12.20 23.86
N THR A 116 25.54 -10.98 23.33
CA THR A 116 24.23 -10.37 23.03
C THR A 116 24.23 -9.84 21.61
N TYR A 117 23.10 -9.96 20.92
CA TYR A 117 22.86 -9.39 19.62
C TYR A 117 21.47 -8.76 19.59
N SER A 118 21.38 -7.59 18.96
CA SER A 118 20.11 -6.97 18.67
C SER A 118 20.05 -6.52 17.22
N GLY A 119 18.92 -6.76 16.57
CA GLY A 119 18.75 -6.43 15.16
C GLY A 119 17.32 -6.66 14.69
N THR A 120 16.99 -6.12 13.54
CA THR A 120 15.70 -6.34 12.90
C THR A 120 15.90 -7.22 11.67
N ASP A 121 15.06 -8.24 11.56
CA ASP A 121 15.06 -9.16 10.44
C ASP A 121 13.66 -9.26 9.82
N TYR A 122 13.60 -9.65 8.55
CA TYR A 122 12.37 -9.69 7.78
C TYR A 122 12.21 -11.02 7.08
N ILE A 123 10.97 -11.49 6.94
CA ILE A 123 10.70 -12.62 6.07
C ILE A 123 10.73 -12.10 4.63
N ASP A 124 11.90 -12.23 3.98
CA ASP A 124 12.14 -11.77 2.60
C ASP A 124 12.26 -12.95 1.61
N ARG A 125 12.66 -14.13 2.09
CA ARG A 125 12.87 -15.36 1.33
C ARG A 125 12.23 -16.54 2.04
N GLY A 126 11.58 -17.42 1.28
CA GLY A 126 10.89 -18.57 1.85
C GLY A 126 9.72 -18.16 2.77
N ASN A 127 9.41 -18.96 3.78
CA ASN A 127 8.29 -18.68 4.69
C ASN A 127 8.74 -18.48 6.14
N ALA A 128 10.03 -18.30 6.38
CA ALA A 128 10.58 -18.06 7.70
C ALA A 128 11.91 -17.31 7.63
N SER A 129 12.20 -16.51 8.65
CA SER A 129 13.53 -15.97 8.89
C SER A 129 13.96 -16.29 10.32
N LEU A 130 15.13 -16.91 10.45
CA LEU A 130 15.67 -17.39 11.73
C LEU A 130 17.16 -17.10 11.84
N SER A 131 17.61 -16.87 13.07
CA SER A 131 19.01 -16.78 13.42
C SER A 131 19.45 -17.98 14.23
N SER A 132 20.71 -18.38 14.06
CA SER A 132 21.34 -19.49 14.78
C SER A 132 22.36 -18.95 15.77
N TRP A 133 22.41 -19.55 16.96
CA TRP A 133 23.21 -19.10 18.10
C TRP A 133 24.10 -20.24 18.57
N SER A 134 25.38 -19.97 18.79
CA SER A 134 26.31 -20.91 19.43
C SER A 134 26.40 -20.60 20.93
N SER A 135 26.44 -21.65 21.75
CA SER A 135 26.54 -21.54 23.20
C SER A 135 27.15 -22.81 23.79
N ASN A 136 27.79 -22.67 24.94
CA ASN A 136 28.43 -23.76 25.68
C ASN A 136 27.43 -24.48 26.58
N PRO A 137 27.67 -25.74 27.00
CA PRO A 137 26.81 -26.42 27.97
C PRO A 137 26.63 -25.61 29.27
N GLY A 138 25.39 -25.55 29.75
CA GLY A 138 24.99 -24.84 30.97
C GLY A 138 24.72 -23.35 30.77
N GLU A 139 24.92 -22.81 29.58
CA GLU A 139 24.60 -21.41 29.29
C GLU A 139 23.10 -21.21 29.05
N LEU A 140 22.58 -20.07 29.55
CA LEU A 140 21.25 -19.61 29.22
C LEU A 140 21.27 -18.95 27.84
N VAL A 141 20.36 -19.40 26.98
CA VAL A 141 19.99 -18.72 25.74
C VAL A 141 18.60 -18.11 25.94
N SER A 142 18.46 -16.84 25.61
CA SER A 142 17.23 -16.06 25.80
C SER A 142 16.94 -15.20 24.59
N HIS A 143 15.68 -15.11 24.20
CA HIS A 143 15.21 -14.36 23.04
C HIS A 143 14.05 -13.45 23.43
N ASP A 144 14.26 -12.14 23.32
CA ASP A 144 13.19 -11.15 23.36
C ASP A 144 12.84 -10.76 21.92
N TYR A 145 11.56 -10.81 21.58
CA TYR A 145 11.09 -10.47 20.25
C TYR A 145 10.02 -9.40 20.27
N GLN A 146 10.03 -8.58 19.21
CA GLN A 146 9.02 -7.60 18.89
C GLN A 146 8.58 -7.79 17.43
N PRO A 147 7.34 -8.22 17.16
CA PRO A 147 6.88 -8.43 15.79
C PRO A 147 6.74 -7.09 15.06
N VAL A 148 7.03 -7.10 13.76
CA VAL A 148 6.88 -5.96 12.85
C VAL A 148 5.99 -6.40 11.69
N ILE A 149 4.94 -5.63 11.41
CA ILE A 149 4.05 -5.88 10.28
C ILE A 149 3.97 -4.64 9.37
N GLN A 150 3.64 -4.87 8.11
CA GLN A 150 3.32 -3.79 7.17
C GLN A 150 2.27 -4.27 6.18
N PHE A 151 1.28 -3.43 5.90
CA PHE A 151 0.20 -3.76 4.96
C PHE A 151 0.51 -3.27 3.55
N TRP A 152 0.05 -4.04 2.57
CA TRP A 152 0.32 -3.82 1.15
C TRP A 152 -0.97 -3.92 0.34
N LYS A 153 -1.08 -3.12 -0.71
CA LYS A 153 -2.16 -3.27 -1.67
C LYS A 153 -1.83 -4.37 -2.66
N ILE A 154 -2.66 -5.42 -2.70
CA ILE A 154 -2.52 -6.55 -3.63
C ILE A 154 -3.66 -6.64 -4.65
N GLY A 155 -4.66 -5.75 -4.56
CA GLY A 155 -5.80 -5.69 -5.47
C GLY A 155 -6.84 -4.66 -5.05
N ASN A 156 -8.06 -4.79 -5.58
CA ASN A 156 -9.22 -3.99 -5.14
C ASN A 156 -9.55 -4.32 -3.68
N ILE A 157 -9.66 -3.30 -2.83
CA ILE A 157 -9.84 -3.48 -1.40
C ILE A 157 -11.33 -3.46 -1.08
N THR A 158 -11.78 -4.47 -0.35
CA THR A 158 -13.06 -4.41 0.37
C THR A 158 -12.74 -4.07 1.82
N SER A 159 -13.24 -2.94 2.31
CA SER A 159 -12.96 -2.46 3.67
C SER A 159 -13.30 -3.51 4.73
N GLY A 160 -12.48 -3.61 5.76
CA GLY A 160 -12.64 -4.63 6.80
C GLY A 160 -11.51 -4.63 7.81
N SER A 161 -11.56 -5.59 8.74
CA SER A 161 -10.51 -5.80 9.74
C SER A 161 -9.75 -7.08 9.45
N VAL A 162 -8.43 -7.02 9.58
CA VAL A 162 -7.57 -8.20 9.56
C VAL A 162 -7.69 -8.91 10.90
N THR A 163 -7.95 -10.22 10.87
CA THR A 163 -8.26 -10.99 12.08
C THR A 163 -7.53 -12.34 12.08
N GLY A 164 -7.34 -12.91 13.27
CA GLY A 164 -6.76 -14.24 13.45
C GLY A 164 -5.23 -14.21 13.52
N GLN A 165 -4.63 -15.39 13.38
CA GLN A 165 -3.18 -15.55 13.46
C GLN A 165 -2.51 -15.10 12.16
N LEU A 166 -1.50 -14.25 12.29
CA LEU A 166 -0.74 -13.68 11.18
C LEU A 166 0.54 -14.45 10.91
N ALA A 167 1.30 -14.73 11.97
CA ALA A 167 2.60 -15.39 11.94
C ALA A 167 2.82 -16.16 13.26
N SER A 168 3.98 -16.79 13.39
CA SER A 168 4.43 -17.39 14.65
C SER A 168 5.90 -17.09 14.88
N PHE A 169 6.28 -16.85 16.13
CA PHE A 169 7.66 -17.10 16.53
C PHE A 169 7.88 -18.60 16.71
N VAL A 170 9.07 -19.05 16.32
CA VAL A 170 9.49 -20.44 16.38
C VAL A 170 10.91 -20.53 16.92
N ALA A 171 11.20 -21.65 17.56
CA ALA A 171 12.51 -21.94 18.10
C ALA A 171 12.80 -23.44 17.99
N PHE A 172 14.08 -23.79 17.82
CA PHE A 172 14.56 -25.14 17.59
C PHE A 172 15.68 -25.47 18.56
N THR A 173 15.70 -26.70 19.04
CA THR A 173 16.66 -27.11 20.07
C THR A 173 18.09 -27.21 19.56
N MET A 174 18.36 -27.12 18.25
CA MET A 174 19.71 -27.08 17.67
C MET A 174 19.81 -25.97 16.61
N GLN A 175 21.05 -25.65 16.19
CA GLN A 175 21.29 -24.73 15.07
C GLN A 175 20.77 -25.24 13.72
N TYR A 176 20.67 -24.33 12.76
CA TYR A 176 20.25 -24.59 11.38
C TYR A 176 18.89 -25.30 11.28
N LEU A 177 17.96 -24.92 12.16
CA LEU A 177 16.61 -25.51 12.25
C LEU A 177 16.64 -27.02 12.57
N GLY A 178 17.69 -27.49 13.25
CA GLY A 178 17.85 -28.88 13.66
C GLY A 178 17.16 -29.19 14.99
N GLY A 179 17.03 -30.48 15.29
CA GLY A 179 16.43 -30.96 16.53
C GLY A 179 14.92 -30.80 16.59
N GLU A 180 14.39 -30.72 17.80
CA GLU A 180 12.96 -30.59 18.04
C GLU A 180 12.52 -29.12 17.98
N GLN A 181 11.30 -28.88 17.52
CA GLN A 181 10.73 -27.53 17.54
C GLN A 181 10.07 -27.28 18.89
N ALA A 182 10.37 -26.13 19.50
CA ALA A 182 9.59 -25.63 20.64
C ALA A 182 8.16 -25.29 20.20
N PRO A 183 7.18 -25.35 21.12
CA PRO A 183 5.85 -24.79 20.89
C PRO A 183 5.93 -23.37 20.31
N GLU A 184 5.10 -23.14 19.29
CA GLU A 184 5.03 -21.85 18.61
C GLU A 184 4.40 -20.79 19.49
N ILE A 185 4.84 -19.55 19.34
CA ILE A 185 4.17 -18.39 19.93
C ILE A 185 3.45 -17.65 18.82
N PRO A 186 2.10 -17.73 18.75
CA PRO A 186 1.32 -17.04 17.73
C PRO A 186 1.49 -15.53 17.79
N VAL A 187 1.49 -14.89 16.63
CA VAL A 187 1.35 -13.44 16.46
C VAL A 187 0.00 -13.19 15.83
N ASN A 188 -0.92 -12.59 16.59
CA ASN A 188 -2.30 -12.37 16.18
C ASN A 188 -2.54 -10.92 15.77
N ALA A 189 -3.49 -10.74 14.86
CA ALA A 189 -4.03 -9.42 14.55
C ALA A 189 -4.79 -8.87 15.76
N GLY A 190 -4.46 -7.64 16.15
CA GLY A 190 -5.15 -6.88 17.18
C GLY A 190 -6.24 -5.97 16.61
N ALA A 191 -6.52 -4.90 17.34
CA ALA A 191 -7.47 -3.88 16.95
C ALA A 191 -6.97 -3.05 15.76
N GLY A 192 -7.82 -2.91 14.76
CA GLY A 192 -7.60 -2.01 13.64
C GLY A 192 -8.58 -2.24 12.50
N SER A 193 -8.59 -1.32 11.54
CA SER A 193 -9.45 -1.37 10.36
C SER A 193 -8.71 -0.87 9.13
N ILE A 194 -9.00 -1.45 7.98
CA ILE A 194 -8.53 -0.98 6.68
C ILE A 194 -9.73 -0.50 5.89
N THR A 195 -9.74 0.78 5.58
CA THR A 195 -10.86 1.45 4.91
C THR A 195 -10.39 2.00 3.57
N GLN A 196 -10.93 1.49 2.47
CA GLN A 196 -10.75 2.10 1.17
C GLN A 196 -11.74 3.25 0.99
N VAL A 197 -11.25 4.41 0.53
CA VAL A 197 -12.06 5.62 0.32
C VAL A 197 -12.08 6.03 -1.15
N ALA A 198 -13.24 6.47 -1.61
CA ALA A 198 -13.47 6.97 -2.96
C ALA A 198 -14.62 8.01 -2.99
N CYS A 199 -14.96 8.49 -4.18
CA CYS A 199 -16.25 9.13 -4.42
C CYS A 199 -17.02 8.45 -5.56
N ALA A 200 -18.34 8.55 -5.50
CA ALA A 200 -19.26 8.26 -6.59
C ALA A 200 -19.57 9.54 -7.36
N VAL A 201 -19.50 9.49 -8.69
CA VAL A 201 -19.89 10.60 -9.56
C VAL A 201 -21.41 10.62 -9.66
N LYS A 202 -22.04 11.76 -9.32
CA LYS A 202 -23.50 11.94 -9.47
C LYS A 202 -23.87 12.64 -10.77
N THR A 203 -23.00 13.53 -11.26
CA THR A 203 -23.21 14.22 -12.54
C THR A 203 -22.65 13.38 -13.70
N SER A 204 -23.47 12.59 -14.38
CA SER A 204 -23.08 11.96 -15.64
C SER A 204 -23.14 12.98 -16.78
N ASN A 205 -22.08 13.08 -17.59
CA ASN A 205 -22.00 13.91 -18.80
C ASN A 205 -22.31 15.41 -18.57
N ILE A 206 -21.28 16.21 -18.29
CA ILE A 206 -21.42 17.65 -18.11
C ILE A 206 -21.41 18.33 -19.48
N LEU A 207 -22.55 18.92 -19.86
CA LEU A 207 -22.68 19.76 -21.05
C LEU A 207 -22.56 21.24 -20.67
N PHE A 208 -21.75 21.98 -21.43
CA PHE A 208 -21.58 23.42 -21.31
C PHE A 208 -22.09 24.12 -22.56
N GLU A 209 -23.28 24.71 -22.49
CA GLU A 209 -23.88 25.44 -23.62
C GLU A 209 -23.35 26.88 -23.68
N LEU A 210 -22.17 27.08 -24.27
CA LEU A 210 -21.54 28.40 -24.40
C LEU A 210 -22.36 29.38 -25.23
N GLY A 211 -23.22 28.87 -26.13
CA GLY A 211 -24.09 29.66 -26.99
C GLY A 211 -23.34 30.36 -28.12
N ASP A 212 -24.05 31.25 -28.80
CA ASP A 212 -23.53 32.06 -29.91
C ASP A 212 -22.82 33.31 -29.37
N VAL A 213 -21.60 33.56 -29.85
CA VAL A 213 -20.77 34.69 -29.43
C VAL A 213 -20.35 35.47 -30.68
N LEU A 214 -20.57 36.78 -30.67
CA LEU A 214 -20.19 37.64 -31.79
C LEU A 214 -18.67 37.71 -31.92
N VAL A 215 -18.17 37.72 -33.15
CA VAL A 215 -16.72 37.85 -33.43
C VAL A 215 -16.14 39.13 -32.83
N SER A 216 -16.93 40.20 -32.71
CA SER A 216 -16.54 41.48 -32.11
C SER A 216 -16.27 41.41 -30.60
N GLU A 217 -16.71 40.35 -29.92
CA GLU A 217 -16.42 40.11 -28.51
C GLU A 217 -15.00 39.55 -28.29
N PHE A 218 -14.38 39.06 -29.37
CA PHE A 218 -12.97 38.67 -29.38
C PHE A 218 -12.08 39.87 -29.71
N GLY A 219 -10.83 39.80 -29.25
CA GLY A 219 -9.86 40.87 -29.39
C GLY A 219 -9.00 40.72 -30.65
N SER A 220 -7.88 41.44 -30.68
CA SER A 220 -6.86 41.34 -31.72
C SER A 220 -5.67 40.48 -31.32
N ALA A 221 -5.67 39.92 -30.11
CA ALA A 221 -4.57 39.15 -29.53
C ALA A 221 -5.01 37.78 -29.03
N VAL A 222 -4.09 36.81 -29.15
CA VAL A 222 -4.22 35.49 -28.52
C VAL A 222 -4.38 35.64 -27.02
N GLY A 223 -5.28 34.85 -26.42
CA GLY A 223 -5.55 34.89 -24.99
C GLY A 223 -6.82 35.64 -24.58
N THR A 224 -7.51 36.30 -25.51
CA THR A 224 -8.78 36.94 -25.20
C THR A 224 -9.84 35.90 -24.86
N THR A 225 -10.55 36.12 -23.74
CA THR A 225 -11.65 35.27 -23.28
C THR A 225 -12.87 36.17 -23.04
N PRO A 226 -13.88 36.17 -23.93
CA PRO A 226 -15.02 37.07 -23.78
C PRO A 226 -15.84 36.75 -22.51
N ALA A 227 -16.25 37.78 -21.77
CA ALA A 227 -16.91 37.60 -20.46
C ALA A 227 -18.29 36.93 -20.55
N ASN A 228 -18.97 37.08 -21.69
CA ASN A 228 -20.24 36.46 -22.03
C ASN A 228 -20.08 35.04 -22.61
N ALA A 229 -18.86 34.61 -22.94
CA ALA A 229 -18.55 33.36 -23.61
C ALA A 229 -18.12 32.25 -22.63
N GLN A 230 -18.77 32.19 -21.47
CA GLN A 230 -18.45 31.23 -20.42
C GLN A 230 -19.69 30.70 -19.71
N LYS A 231 -19.65 29.42 -19.32
CA LYS A 231 -20.71 28.76 -18.55
C LYS A 231 -20.11 27.92 -17.43
N THR A 232 -20.72 28.01 -16.26
CA THR A 232 -20.34 27.21 -15.09
C THR A 232 -21.35 26.09 -14.88
N GLN A 233 -20.84 24.89 -14.62
CA GLN A 233 -21.62 23.73 -14.20
C GLN A 233 -20.91 23.07 -13.02
N ASN A 234 -21.68 22.45 -12.12
CA ASN A 234 -21.11 21.75 -10.97
C ASN A 234 -20.88 20.28 -11.28
N LEU A 235 -19.64 19.82 -11.09
CA LEU A 235 -19.34 18.40 -10.91
C LEU A 235 -19.73 18.02 -9.47
N ILE A 236 -20.73 17.14 -9.34
CA ILE A 236 -21.25 16.69 -8.05
C ILE A 236 -20.71 15.28 -7.78
N LEU A 237 -19.99 15.15 -6.67
CA LEU A 237 -19.45 13.90 -6.16
C LEU A 237 -20.08 13.58 -4.80
N ASP A 238 -20.19 12.30 -4.49
CA ASP A 238 -20.62 11.79 -3.18
C ASP A 238 -19.49 10.93 -2.62
N CYS A 239 -18.84 11.43 -1.57
CA CYS A 239 -17.51 11.00 -1.17
C CYS A 239 -17.47 10.35 0.20
N ASP A 240 -16.58 9.37 0.35
CA ASP A 240 -16.15 8.89 1.65
C ASP A 240 -15.24 9.93 2.33
N ALA A 241 -15.36 10.06 3.66
CA ALA A 241 -14.49 10.94 4.42
C ALA A 241 -13.01 10.56 4.25
N GLY A 242 -12.18 11.54 3.90
CA GLY A 242 -10.74 11.34 3.69
C GLY A 242 -10.34 10.93 2.28
N ALA A 243 -11.28 10.83 1.31
CA ALA A 243 -10.94 10.67 -0.10
C ALA A 243 -10.22 11.92 -0.64
N ASN A 244 -9.11 11.69 -1.34
CA ASN A 244 -8.34 12.71 -2.04
C ASN A 244 -8.80 12.77 -3.49
N ILE A 245 -9.54 13.81 -3.85
CA ILE A 245 -10.12 13.93 -5.18
C ILE A 245 -9.11 14.64 -6.07
N ASN A 246 -8.75 13.98 -7.17
CA ASN A 246 -7.92 14.53 -8.22
C ASN A 246 -8.67 14.48 -9.55
N VAL A 247 -8.40 15.44 -10.43
CA VAL A 247 -8.93 15.45 -11.80
C VAL A 247 -7.83 15.61 -12.82
N MET A 248 -8.02 14.98 -13.97
CA MET A 248 -7.19 15.18 -15.14
C MET A 248 -8.09 15.38 -16.36
N LEU A 249 -7.89 16.50 -17.06
CA LEU A 249 -8.59 16.78 -18.31
C LEU A 249 -7.77 16.21 -19.48
N THR A 250 -8.39 15.43 -20.36
CA THR A 250 -7.76 14.95 -21.60
C THR A 250 -8.62 15.27 -22.80
N GLY A 251 -8.00 15.66 -23.90
CA GLY A 251 -8.69 16.05 -25.13
C GLY A 251 -7.68 16.52 -26.18
N PRO A 252 -8.12 16.75 -27.42
CA PRO A 252 -7.25 17.27 -28.46
C PRO A 252 -6.82 18.70 -28.10
N GLN A 253 -5.52 18.95 -27.97
CA GLN A 253 -4.98 20.30 -27.80
C GLN A 253 -5.19 21.10 -29.10
N ASN A 254 -5.54 22.38 -28.96
CA ASN A 254 -5.65 23.27 -30.11
C ASN A 254 -4.25 23.49 -30.75
N PRO A 255 -4.05 23.15 -32.03
CA PRO A 255 -2.74 23.25 -32.69
C PRO A 255 -2.27 24.69 -32.93
N ASP A 256 -3.16 25.68 -32.84
CA ASP A 256 -2.84 27.08 -33.12
C ASP A 256 -2.13 27.77 -31.95
N VAL A 257 -2.07 27.14 -30.77
CA VAL A 257 -1.44 27.68 -29.55
C VAL A 257 -0.59 26.65 -28.81
N SER A 258 0.52 27.11 -28.24
CA SER A 258 1.36 26.30 -27.35
C SER A 258 0.77 26.12 -25.94
N ASP A 259 -0.24 26.92 -25.59
CA ASP A 259 -0.97 26.81 -24.32
C ASP A 259 -1.73 25.48 -24.27
N ASN A 260 -1.22 24.58 -23.43
CA ASN A 260 -1.73 23.22 -23.25
C ASN A 260 -3.00 23.15 -22.39
N THR A 261 -3.66 24.27 -22.13
CA THR A 261 -4.98 24.34 -21.47
C THR A 261 -6.13 24.46 -22.47
N VAL A 262 -5.82 24.69 -23.75
CA VAL A 262 -6.80 25.01 -24.79
C VAL A 262 -7.15 23.77 -25.62
N LEU A 263 -8.42 23.38 -25.59
CA LEU A 263 -9.00 22.32 -26.40
C LEU A 263 -9.22 22.80 -27.86
N ALA A 264 -8.92 21.92 -28.79
CA ALA A 264 -9.26 22.06 -30.20
C ALA A 264 -10.78 21.96 -30.40
N LEU A 265 -11.28 22.60 -31.45
CA LEU A 265 -12.66 22.42 -31.87
C LEU A 265 -12.83 21.07 -32.58
N THR A 266 -14.00 20.46 -32.43
CA THR A 266 -14.39 19.28 -33.20
C THR A 266 -14.40 19.63 -34.68
N GLY A 267 -13.59 18.93 -35.49
CA GLY A 267 -13.47 19.18 -36.92
C GLY A 267 -12.64 20.42 -37.28
N GLN A 268 -11.82 20.95 -36.36
CA GLN A 268 -10.96 22.12 -36.60
C GLN A 268 -10.22 22.04 -37.95
N GLY A 269 -10.30 23.13 -38.72
CA GLY A 269 -9.76 23.22 -40.08
C GLY A 269 -10.75 22.85 -41.20
N SER A 270 -11.90 22.26 -40.86
CA SER A 270 -12.96 21.95 -41.83
C SER A 270 -13.82 23.16 -42.17
N ALA A 271 -14.46 23.15 -43.35
CA ALA A 271 -15.42 24.18 -43.72
C ALA A 271 -16.60 24.25 -42.73
N GLY A 272 -16.98 25.46 -42.34
CA GLY A 272 -18.09 25.69 -41.38
C GLY A 272 -17.70 25.61 -39.90
N VAL A 273 -16.46 25.25 -39.58
CA VAL A 273 -15.92 25.29 -38.20
C VAL A 273 -15.21 26.61 -37.97
N ALA A 274 -15.43 27.23 -36.81
CA ALA A 274 -14.78 28.50 -36.45
C ALA A 274 -13.25 28.36 -36.41
N ARG A 275 -12.53 29.45 -36.70
CA ARG A 275 -11.06 29.51 -36.65
C ARG A 275 -10.63 30.60 -35.68
N GLY A 276 -9.44 30.46 -35.12
CA GLY A 276 -8.89 31.40 -34.14
C GLY A 276 -9.53 31.31 -32.75
N VAL A 277 -10.28 30.24 -32.47
CA VAL A 277 -10.88 29.97 -31.16
C VAL A 277 -10.66 28.52 -30.75
N GLY A 278 -10.56 28.32 -29.44
CA GLY A 278 -10.61 27.03 -28.76
C GLY A 278 -11.42 27.14 -27.48
N VAL A 279 -11.48 26.06 -26.70
CA VAL A 279 -12.24 26.01 -25.44
C VAL A 279 -11.30 25.70 -24.28
N GLN A 280 -11.43 26.42 -23.17
CA GLN A 280 -10.77 26.10 -21.90
C GLN A 280 -11.80 25.59 -20.90
N LEU A 281 -11.40 24.62 -20.08
CA LEU A 281 -12.09 24.29 -18.84
C LEU A 281 -11.32 24.91 -17.67
N VAL A 282 -12.02 25.55 -16.75
CA VAL A 282 -11.46 26.36 -15.67
C VAL A 282 -12.04 25.89 -14.33
N TYR A 283 -11.19 25.75 -13.33
CA TYR A 283 -11.58 25.49 -11.94
C TYR A 283 -10.91 26.51 -11.02
N ASN A 284 -11.67 27.19 -10.16
CA ASN A 284 -11.17 28.27 -9.29
C ASN A 284 -10.32 29.30 -10.06
N ASN A 285 -10.83 29.79 -11.19
CA ASN A 285 -10.17 30.74 -12.08
C ASN A 285 -8.85 30.26 -12.69
N THR A 286 -8.49 28.98 -12.52
CA THR A 286 -7.29 28.37 -13.09
C THR A 286 -7.68 27.44 -14.25
N PRO A 287 -7.23 27.69 -15.49
CA PRO A 287 -7.44 26.75 -16.59
C PRO A 287 -6.77 25.40 -16.30
N LEU A 288 -7.48 24.31 -16.60
CA LEU A 288 -6.95 22.97 -16.43
C LEU A 288 -5.97 22.69 -17.58
N THR A 289 -4.74 22.34 -17.23
CA THR A 289 -3.74 21.85 -18.18
C THR A 289 -4.10 20.44 -18.65
N LEU A 290 -4.11 20.21 -19.97
CA LEU A 290 -4.39 18.92 -20.57
C LEU A 290 -3.33 17.89 -20.16
N GLY A 291 -3.78 16.70 -19.75
CA GLY A 291 -2.94 15.60 -19.30
C GLY A 291 -2.25 15.81 -17.95
N ASN A 292 -2.54 16.91 -17.24
CA ASN A 292 -2.00 17.17 -15.91
C ASN A 292 -3.02 16.83 -14.82
N ASN A 293 -2.53 16.26 -13.72
CA ASN A 293 -3.37 15.89 -12.58
C ASN A 293 -3.46 17.05 -11.58
N LEU A 294 -4.69 17.52 -11.32
CA LEU A 294 -4.99 18.60 -10.39
C LEU A 294 -5.69 18.04 -9.14
N VAL A 295 -5.13 18.32 -7.96
CA VAL A 295 -5.78 18.02 -6.67
C VAL A 295 -6.92 19.01 -6.47
N LEU A 296 -8.16 18.51 -6.35
CA LEU A 296 -9.32 19.35 -6.08
C LEU A 296 -9.51 19.60 -4.59
N LYS A 297 -9.59 18.52 -3.80
CA LYS A 297 -9.92 18.56 -2.37
C LYS A 297 -9.65 17.21 -1.70
N ARG A 298 -9.22 17.24 -0.44
CA ARG A 298 -9.39 16.13 0.50
C ARG A 298 -10.71 16.33 1.24
N THR A 299 -11.70 15.50 0.95
CA THR A 299 -13.08 15.68 1.46
C THR A 299 -13.23 15.22 2.91
N THR A 300 -14.15 15.85 3.65
CA THR A 300 -14.64 15.39 4.96
C THR A 300 -15.76 14.35 4.84
N GLY A 301 -16.15 13.99 3.62
CA GLY A 301 -17.22 13.05 3.32
C GLY A 301 -18.53 13.75 2.99
N GLY A 302 -19.43 13.01 2.33
CA GLY A 302 -20.71 13.49 1.84
C GLY A 302 -20.64 14.12 0.45
N GLN A 303 -21.61 14.97 0.15
CA GLN A 303 -21.72 15.59 -1.17
C GLN A 303 -20.73 16.75 -1.34
N GLU A 304 -19.93 16.69 -2.39
CA GLU A 304 -18.98 17.72 -2.81
C GLU A 304 -19.40 18.30 -4.16
N MET A 305 -19.28 19.61 -4.31
CA MET A 305 -19.64 20.33 -5.53
C MET A 305 -18.45 21.14 -6.02
N PHE A 306 -18.00 20.84 -7.24
CA PHE A 306 -16.87 21.51 -7.88
C PHE A 306 -17.36 22.35 -9.06
N PRO A 307 -17.39 23.69 -8.96
CA PRO A 307 -17.80 24.55 -10.06
C PRO A 307 -16.72 24.56 -11.15
N LEU A 308 -17.06 24.00 -12.29
CA LEU A 308 -16.23 24.01 -13.49
C LEU A 308 -16.79 25.04 -14.47
N THR A 309 -15.94 25.88 -15.04
CA THR A 309 -16.33 26.86 -16.05
C THR A 309 -15.72 26.50 -17.38
N ALA A 310 -16.52 26.24 -18.41
CA ALA A 310 -16.04 26.23 -19.78
C ALA A 310 -16.09 27.66 -20.35
N ARG A 311 -15.09 28.04 -21.15
CA ARG A 311 -15.05 29.35 -21.82
C ARG A 311 -14.35 29.28 -23.18
N TYR A 312 -14.71 30.16 -24.11
CA TYR A 312 -13.93 30.35 -25.33
C TYR A 312 -12.60 31.05 -25.03
N TYR A 313 -11.58 30.67 -25.79
CA TYR A 313 -10.24 31.25 -25.76
C TYR A 313 -9.82 31.58 -27.20
N GLN A 314 -9.40 32.81 -27.44
CA GLN A 314 -8.89 33.23 -28.74
C GLN A 314 -7.49 32.68 -29.00
N THR A 315 -7.35 31.83 -30.02
CA THR A 315 -6.11 31.15 -30.39
C THR A 315 -5.33 31.85 -31.51
N ASN A 316 -5.93 32.82 -32.19
CA ASN A 316 -5.27 33.57 -33.27
C ASN A 316 -5.72 35.04 -33.26
N THR A 317 -4.97 35.94 -33.91
CA THR A 317 -5.31 37.37 -33.98
C THR A 317 -6.61 37.65 -34.75
N THR A 318 -7.07 36.69 -35.54
CA THR A 318 -8.32 36.75 -36.31
C THR A 318 -9.22 35.58 -35.94
N VAL A 319 -10.47 35.87 -35.58
CA VAL A 319 -11.53 34.88 -35.36
C VAL A 319 -12.49 34.88 -36.54
N THR A 320 -12.89 33.69 -37.01
CA THR A 320 -13.89 33.55 -38.08
C THR A 320 -15.15 32.86 -37.57
N THR A 321 -16.28 33.16 -38.20
CA THR A 321 -17.56 32.53 -37.88
C THR A 321 -17.57 31.03 -38.20
N GLY A 322 -18.35 30.27 -37.43
CA GLY A 322 -18.53 28.84 -37.62
C GLY A 322 -18.94 28.13 -36.33
N ILE A 323 -19.15 26.82 -36.43
CA ILE A 323 -19.44 25.95 -35.27
C ILE A 323 -18.18 25.82 -34.42
N ALA A 324 -18.33 25.90 -33.09
CA ALA A 324 -17.21 25.87 -32.13
C ALA A 324 -17.43 24.85 -31.01
N ASN A 325 -17.84 23.63 -31.37
CA ASN A 325 -17.98 22.53 -30.41
C ASN A 325 -16.62 21.98 -29.99
N ALA A 326 -16.49 21.52 -28.76
CA ALA A 326 -15.31 20.80 -28.27
C ALA A 326 -15.75 19.63 -27.36
N SER A 327 -14.93 18.59 -27.29
CA SER A 327 -15.14 17.45 -26.40
C SER A 327 -13.84 17.10 -25.68
N ALA A 328 -13.97 16.70 -24.41
CA ALA A 328 -12.88 16.29 -23.56
C ALA A 328 -13.36 15.28 -22.52
N THR A 329 -12.44 14.53 -21.96
CA THR A 329 -12.66 13.57 -20.89
C THR A 329 -12.08 14.12 -19.60
N LEU A 330 -12.90 14.22 -18.55
CA LEU A 330 -12.44 14.55 -17.21
C LEU A 330 -12.32 13.26 -16.40
N SER A 331 -11.09 12.81 -16.16
CA SER A 331 -10.80 11.62 -15.37
C SER A 331 -10.69 11.97 -13.89
N LEU A 332 -11.42 11.26 -13.03
CA LEU A 332 -11.33 11.39 -11.57
C LEU A 332 -10.47 10.28 -11.00
N THR A 333 -9.50 10.65 -10.16
CA THR A 333 -8.63 9.69 -9.46
C THR A 333 -8.57 9.98 -7.96
N TYR A 334 -8.41 8.92 -7.17
CA TYR A 334 -8.29 8.97 -5.72
C TYR A 334 -6.91 8.49 -5.29
N GLN A 335 -6.02 9.44 -4.96
CA GLN A 335 -4.59 9.21 -4.69
C GLN A 335 -4.09 10.07 -3.53
#